data_AF-A0A1B0B6R9-F1
#
_entry.id   AF-A0A1B0B6R9-F1
#
_cell.length_a   1.000
_cell.length_b   1.000
_cell.length_c   1.000
_cell.angle_alpha   90.00
_cell.angle_beta   90.00
_cell.angle_gamma   90.00
#
_symmetry.space_group_name_H-M   'P 1'
#
loop_
_entity.id
_entity.type
_entity.pdbx_description
1 polymer ?
#
loop_
_entity_poly.entity_id
_entity_poly.type
_entity_poly.pdbx_seq_one_letter_code
_entity_poly.pdbx_strand_id
1 'polypeptide(L)'
;MRNILKRNSKTVNVGSLDYSEKQTEKEVETYKPIFEDIKKDDSNPIKAENGFEKTSLPPLENLALKSEVNSTTDQKMTQEDAVNDGADEQMLRVEDNDKLTVKRDEVKFIKGDHQNGDAKIDIGGTPTPAFTGMTKEELMKYANDPFWVRLRWIFFITFWLIWLAMLGGAIFIIIDAPKCAPPAPLPWYKRGLLAKFSTFSVADDDIAKVQKMKAAGAIYELPAEFTYTVRDADVEKKIKDIVNRYNDIDVNIVFDIVPNFVPKQSRIMTDALADETKRSAFIWIENPEAPNKWLSLVNGSAWSEVLPGNYVLSQFGDGLYDLRMNDTIVKRELSDVLRHLAALGVKGIRMKNSKFYILSKDLQDEVPSGNTQYDLTDYRFWTHFHTTFQEGLGDTLYEYKAIFENSTDDALFTVAEDMIRPEVYKTRSGEMSVDIPMYSRFVQNIRSEGYVPGNAQFMREIEREGAWLQWDLEDINKVTTDNPSAIIYFFSLLPGAPVLPTDGLDKINGSIYKQISQLRSSPSYMHGSFQAFDSEYLLAYARSKSGNPGYFVVYNPTKVARKDNFTLQGMPEKMSLHSFSDNFIMSSNNTKSNILTDELEVSPGSTVILSYVPLKSD
;
A
#
# COMPACT_ATOMS: atom_id res chain seq x y z
N MET A 1 -10.07 15.78 -32.91
CA MET A 1 -8.76 15.77 -32.22
C MET A 1 -9.01 14.96 -30.95
N ARG A 2 -8.57 13.70 -30.76
CA ARG A 2 -7.30 13.01 -31.09
C ARG A 2 -6.08 13.66 -30.44
N ASN A 3 -5.37 12.85 -29.65
CA ASN A 3 -4.12 13.07 -28.92
C ASN A 3 -4.18 14.05 -27.72
N ILE A 4 -4.33 13.51 -26.50
CA ILE A 4 -3.25 13.40 -25.48
C ILE A 4 -3.79 12.57 -24.31
N LEU A 5 -3.11 11.45 -23.99
CA LEU A 5 -2.96 10.82 -22.66
C LEU A 5 -2.41 9.39 -22.84
N LYS A 6 -1.10 9.26 -23.05
CA LYS A 6 -0.40 7.98 -22.81
C LYS A 6 -0.12 7.88 -21.31
N ARG A 7 -1.05 7.30 -20.54
CA ARG A 7 -0.67 6.67 -19.26
C ARG A 7 0.14 5.41 -19.60
N ASN A 8 1.20 5.14 -18.84
CA ASN A 8 2.00 3.92 -19.03
C ASN A 8 1.29 2.72 -18.39
N SER A 9 0.29 2.16 -19.07
CA SER A 9 -0.24 0.84 -18.76
C SER A 9 0.80 -0.22 -19.14
N LYS A 10 1.59 -0.67 -18.15
CA LYS A 10 2.27 -1.97 -18.28
C LYS A 10 1.18 -3.05 -18.29
N THR A 11 1.22 -3.92 -19.31
CA THR A 11 0.28 -5.02 -19.47
C THR A 11 0.50 -6.09 -18.39
N VAL A 12 -0.39 -6.14 -17.40
CA VAL A 12 -0.46 -7.28 -16.47
C VAL A 12 -0.89 -8.50 -17.27
N ASN A 13 -0.08 -9.55 -17.27
CA ASN A 13 -0.33 -10.74 -18.07
C ASN A 13 -0.08 -12.03 -17.29
N VAL A 14 -0.63 -12.07 -16.06
CA VAL A 14 -0.69 -13.27 -15.23
C VAL A 14 -1.29 -14.37 -16.09
N GLY A 15 -0.43 -15.29 -16.49
CA GLY A 15 -0.84 -16.50 -17.18
C GLY A 15 -1.55 -17.40 -16.18
N SER A 16 -2.45 -18.23 -16.67
CA SER A 16 -2.89 -19.39 -15.90
C SER A 16 -1.65 -20.23 -15.58
N LEU A 17 -1.25 -20.24 -14.31
CA LEU A 17 -0.34 -21.26 -13.77
C LEU A 17 -1.01 -22.61 -14.08
N ASP A 18 -0.36 -23.44 -14.91
CA ASP A 18 -1.00 -24.63 -15.47
C ASP A 18 -1.09 -25.74 -14.42
N TYR A 19 -2.13 -25.66 -13.59
CA TYR A 19 -2.51 -26.69 -12.62
C TYR A 19 -3.19 -27.91 -13.29
N SER A 20 -2.83 -28.22 -14.54
CA SER A 20 -3.21 -29.46 -15.24
C SER A 20 -2.46 -30.69 -14.70
N GLU A 21 -2.74 -31.06 -13.45
CA GLU A 21 -2.74 -32.47 -13.10
C GLU A 21 -3.80 -32.83 -12.04
N LYS A 22 -4.94 -33.36 -12.54
CA LYS A 22 -6.07 -33.98 -11.82
C LYS A 22 -6.88 -33.07 -10.88
N GLN A 23 -8.17 -32.94 -11.21
CA GLN A 23 -9.22 -32.45 -10.31
C GLN A 23 -9.32 -33.34 -9.06
N THR A 24 -8.61 -32.97 -8.00
CA THR A 24 -8.63 -33.65 -6.70
C THR A 24 -8.38 -32.61 -5.61
N GLU A 25 -9.15 -32.67 -4.53
CA GLU A 25 -9.23 -31.65 -3.46
C GLU A 25 -9.71 -30.26 -3.92
N LYS A 26 -11.04 -30.20 -3.96
CA LYS A 26 -11.88 -29.06 -4.34
C LYS A 26 -11.73 -27.89 -3.37
N GLU A 27 -11.98 -26.69 -3.89
CA GLU A 27 -12.41 -25.55 -3.08
C GLU A 27 -13.92 -25.70 -2.77
N VAL A 28 -14.31 -25.66 -1.49
CA VAL A 28 -15.70 -25.86 -1.06
C VAL A 28 -16.38 -24.51 -0.84
N GLU A 29 -16.80 -23.87 -1.94
CA GLU A 29 -17.70 -22.71 -1.83
C GLU A 29 -18.97 -23.13 -1.06
N THR A 30 -19.20 -22.46 0.08
CA THR A 30 -20.39 -22.63 0.91
C THR A 30 -21.05 -21.27 1.01
N TYR A 31 -21.99 -21.01 0.10
CA TYR A 31 -22.76 -19.77 0.09
C TYR A 31 -23.66 -19.71 1.33
N LYS A 32 -23.52 -18.65 2.14
CA LYS A 32 -24.46 -18.38 3.23
C LYS A 32 -25.74 -17.77 2.65
N PRO A 33 -26.93 -18.33 2.92
CA PRO A 33 -28.19 -17.71 2.51
C PRO A 33 -28.44 -16.43 3.31
N ILE A 34 -28.87 -15.37 2.63
CA ILE A 34 -29.13 -14.02 3.18
C ILE A 34 -30.24 -14.01 4.27
N PHE A 35 -30.99 -15.12 4.42
CA PHE A 35 -32.11 -15.24 5.36
C PHE A 35 -31.75 -15.40 6.84
N GLU A 36 -30.50 -15.67 7.24
CA GLU A 36 -30.16 -15.92 8.65
C GLU A 36 -30.30 -14.68 9.55
N ASP A 37 -30.04 -13.47 9.03
CA ASP A 37 -30.11 -12.23 9.83
C ASP A 37 -31.55 -11.69 10.02
N ILE A 38 -32.53 -12.24 9.30
CA ILE A 38 -33.94 -11.77 9.34
C ILE A 38 -34.77 -12.58 10.35
N LYS A 39 -34.41 -12.49 11.65
CA LYS A 39 -35.33 -12.68 12.81
C LYS A 39 -34.63 -12.53 14.18
N LYS A 40 -34.63 -11.31 14.74
CA LYS A 40 -34.85 -11.07 16.19
C LYS A 40 -35.02 -9.60 16.58
N ASP A 41 -36.14 -9.01 16.17
CA ASP A 41 -36.75 -7.95 16.98
C ASP A 41 -38.28 -8.02 16.84
N ASP A 42 -38.98 -8.28 17.96
CA ASP A 42 -40.26 -7.63 18.31
C ASP A 42 -40.78 -8.05 19.70
N SER A 43 -41.64 -7.22 20.27
CA SER A 43 -42.58 -7.49 21.38
C SER A 43 -42.02 -7.76 22.81
N ASN A 44 -41.88 -6.67 23.57
CA ASN A 44 -42.00 -6.67 25.04
C ASN A 44 -43.46 -6.96 25.48
N PRO A 45 -43.68 -7.62 26.63
CA PRO A 45 -44.86 -7.37 27.44
C PRO A 45 -44.52 -6.88 28.87
N ILE A 46 -45.12 -5.74 29.25
CA ILE A 46 -44.93 -5.07 30.55
C ILE A 46 -45.52 -5.90 31.70
N LYS A 47 -44.80 -5.98 32.84
CA LYS A 47 -45.36 -6.17 34.18
C LYS A 47 -44.55 -5.38 35.22
N ALA A 48 -45.14 -5.10 36.38
CA ALA A 48 -44.72 -4.03 37.28
C ALA A 48 -44.47 -4.47 38.73
N GLU A 49 -44.00 -3.48 39.52
CA GLU A 49 -44.18 -3.29 40.98
C GLU A 49 -43.14 -3.79 42.03
N ASN A 50 -42.74 -2.82 42.87
CA ASN A 50 -42.42 -2.85 44.32
C ASN A 50 -40.98 -3.01 44.87
N GLY A 51 -40.67 -2.17 45.89
CA GLY A 51 -39.46 -2.17 46.75
C GLY A 51 -38.32 -1.24 46.26
N PHE A 52 -38.05 -0.01 46.73
CA PHE A 52 -38.21 0.76 47.99
C PHE A 52 -36.94 0.83 48.87
N GLU A 53 -36.33 2.04 48.95
CA GLU A 53 -35.26 2.49 49.88
C GLU A 53 -33.84 1.83 49.73
N LYS A 54 -32.72 2.47 50.17
CA LYS A 54 -32.50 3.74 50.90
C LYS A 54 -31.16 4.43 50.54
N THR A 55 -31.04 5.71 50.93
CA THR A 55 -29.90 6.64 50.74
C THR A 55 -28.63 6.33 51.57
N SER A 56 -27.44 6.77 51.12
CA SER A 56 -26.55 7.69 51.89
C SER A 56 -25.24 8.08 51.18
N LEU A 57 -24.72 9.27 51.55
CA LEU A 57 -23.45 9.91 51.19
C LEU A 57 -23.22 11.08 52.19
N PRO A 58 -21.99 11.62 52.36
CA PRO A 58 -20.72 11.01 52.75
C PRO A 58 -20.44 11.26 54.26
N PRO A 59 -19.18 11.36 54.74
CA PRO A 59 -18.63 12.72 54.97
C PRO A 59 -17.11 12.88 54.70
N LEU A 60 -16.62 14.12 54.87
CA LEU A 60 -15.21 14.57 54.85
C LEU A 60 -14.75 14.96 56.28
N GLU A 61 -13.46 15.35 56.41
CA GLU A 61 -12.69 15.88 57.59
C GLU A 61 -11.54 14.94 58.07
N ASN A 62 -10.35 15.39 58.52
CA ASN A 62 -9.74 16.74 58.55
C ASN A 62 -8.18 16.72 58.63
N LEU A 63 -7.57 17.92 58.74
CA LEU A 63 -6.15 18.29 58.98
C LEU A 63 -5.49 17.51 60.16
N ALA A 64 -4.17 17.47 60.45
CA ALA A 64 -3.01 18.38 60.25
C ALA A 64 -1.65 17.63 60.55
N LEU A 65 -0.39 18.16 60.57
CA LEU A 65 0.27 19.45 60.23
C LEU A 65 1.82 19.26 60.05
N LYS A 66 2.48 20.21 59.34
CA LYS A 66 3.91 20.67 59.33
C LYS A 66 5.07 19.97 60.08
N SER A 67 6.24 19.98 59.41
CA SER A 67 7.44 20.73 59.87
C SER A 67 8.33 21.19 58.68
N GLU A 68 9.14 22.25 58.87
CA GLU A 68 9.91 22.99 57.84
C GLU A 68 11.39 23.15 58.26
N VAL A 69 12.34 23.24 57.31
CA VAL A 69 13.57 24.05 57.43
C VAL A 69 13.95 24.66 56.07
N ASN A 70 14.35 25.94 56.07
CA ASN A 70 14.78 26.78 54.92
C ASN A 70 16.23 26.44 54.44
N SER A 71 16.80 26.95 53.34
CA SER A 71 16.84 28.35 52.84
C SER A 71 17.25 28.42 51.35
N THR A 72 16.56 29.18 50.48
CA THR A 72 16.74 30.62 50.10
C THR A 72 18.08 30.94 49.39
N THR A 73 18.19 31.76 48.33
CA THR A 73 17.28 32.79 47.74
C THR A 73 17.62 33.03 46.25
N ASP A 74 16.67 33.53 45.42
CA ASP A 74 16.77 34.49 44.28
C ASP A 74 17.92 34.41 43.22
N GLN A 75 17.83 34.84 41.94
CA GLN A 75 16.84 35.28 40.92
C GLN A 75 17.64 35.39 39.56
N LYS A 76 17.16 35.68 38.33
CA LYS A 76 15.89 36.18 37.74
C LYS A 76 15.83 35.90 36.21
N MET A 77 14.63 36.02 35.62
CA MET A 77 14.25 36.54 34.27
C MET A 77 15.11 36.29 32.99
N THR A 78 14.40 35.77 31.94
CA THR A 78 14.47 36.12 30.49
C THR A 78 15.77 35.93 29.67
N GLN A 79 15.78 35.72 28.34
CA GLN A 79 14.80 35.27 27.32
C GLN A 79 15.57 35.10 25.97
N GLU A 80 15.00 34.37 25.00
CA GLU A 80 15.39 34.33 23.57
C GLU A 80 16.75 33.75 23.14
N ASP A 81 16.65 32.64 22.37
CA ASP A 81 17.12 32.48 20.99
C ASP A 81 18.45 33.10 20.53
N ALA A 82 19.43 32.23 20.25
CA ALA A 82 20.17 32.27 18.98
C ALA A 82 20.73 30.88 18.64
N VAL A 83 20.61 30.46 17.38
CA VAL A 83 21.34 29.30 16.85
C VAL A 83 22.78 29.72 16.58
N ASN A 84 23.75 28.91 17.01
CA ASN A 84 25.15 29.02 16.59
C ASN A 84 25.63 27.63 16.17
N ASP A 85 25.83 27.44 14.87
CA ASP A 85 26.33 26.21 14.27
C ASP A 85 27.72 26.49 13.69
N GLY A 86 28.76 25.94 14.34
CA GLY A 86 30.15 26.30 14.12
C GLY A 86 31.07 25.10 14.34
N ALA A 87 31.30 24.36 13.27
CA ALA A 87 32.15 23.18 13.27
C ALA A 87 33.62 23.55 12.95
N ASP A 88 34.42 23.77 13.99
CA ASP A 88 35.89 23.80 13.87
C ASP A 88 36.45 22.37 13.82
N GLU A 89 37.12 21.99 12.72
CA GLU A 89 37.73 20.67 12.58
C GLU A 89 39.02 20.54 13.40
N GLN A 90 39.11 19.48 14.22
CA GLN A 90 40.33 19.12 14.92
C GLN A 90 41.30 18.37 14.00
N MET A 91 42.55 18.86 13.89
CA MET A 91 43.65 18.07 13.32
C MET A 91 44.84 17.97 14.28
N LEU A 92 45.19 16.71 14.55
CA LEU A 92 46.21 16.12 15.42
C LEU A 92 47.31 17.03 16.00
N ARG A 93 47.51 16.89 17.32
CA ARG A 93 48.85 16.94 17.92
C ARG A 93 49.60 15.64 17.59
N VAL A 94 50.89 15.78 17.27
CA VAL A 94 51.90 14.73 17.51
C VAL A 94 53.05 15.40 18.24
N GLU A 95 53.38 14.90 19.42
CA GLU A 95 54.63 15.23 20.11
C GLU A 95 55.69 14.22 19.71
N ASP A 96 56.91 14.68 19.43
CA ASP A 96 58.09 13.89 19.77
C ASP A 96 59.30 14.82 19.98
N ASN A 97 60.10 14.53 21.00
CA ASN A 97 61.33 15.25 21.32
C ASN A 97 62.53 14.41 20.92
N ASP A 98 63.55 15.02 20.28
CA ASP A 98 64.88 14.92 20.88
C ASP A 98 65.91 15.97 20.40
N LYS A 99 66.86 16.26 21.31
CA LYS A 99 68.23 16.80 21.10
C LYS A 99 68.49 17.75 19.91
N LEU A 100 68.76 19.02 20.24
CA LEU A 100 70.14 19.44 20.53
C LEU A 100 70.19 20.78 21.27
N THR A 101 71.26 21.01 22.03
CA THR A 101 71.40 22.16 22.95
C THR A 101 72.60 23.05 22.60
N VAL A 102 72.69 24.20 23.27
CA VAL A 102 73.87 25.09 23.34
C VAL A 102 74.11 26.00 22.13
N LYS A 103 73.36 27.11 22.06
CA LYS A 103 73.87 28.41 22.53
C LYS A 103 72.74 29.40 22.83
N ARG A 104 73.00 30.32 23.77
CA ARG A 104 72.21 31.54 24.00
C ARG A 104 73.09 32.71 23.60
N ASP A 105 72.58 33.57 22.72
CA ASP A 105 73.11 34.91 22.48
C ASP A 105 71.93 35.89 22.56
N GLU A 106 72.14 37.06 23.15
CA GLU A 106 71.06 37.94 23.61
C GLU A 106 70.53 38.87 22.50
N VAL A 107 69.27 38.70 22.09
CA VAL A 107 68.61 39.62 21.15
C VAL A 107 68.12 40.87 21.89
N LYS A 108 68.84 41.98 21.71
CA LYS A 108 68.43 43.31 22.20
C LYS A 108 67.47 43.96 21.21
N PHE A 109 66.20 44.08 21.59
CA PHE A 109 65.20 44.81 20.81
C PHE A 109 65.49 46.32 20.83
N ILE A 110 65.74 46.90 19.65
CA ILE A 110 65.74 48.35 19.44
C ILE A 110 64.34 48.75 18.97
N LYS A 111 63.66 49.64 19.70
CA LYS A 111 62.42 50.27 19.22
C LYS A 111 62.75 51.32 18.16
N GLY A 112 62.41 51.02 16.91
CA GLY A 112 62.28 51.97 15.80
C GLY A 112 60.82 52.02 15.35
N ASP A 113 60.36 53.15 14.81
CA ASP A 113 58.92 53.42 14.66
C ASP A 113 58.39 53.27 13.22
N HIS A 114 57.09 52.97 13.15
CA HIS A 114 56.17 53.06 12.00
C HIS A 114 56.35 52.13 10.77
N GLN A 115 55.34 51.25 10.64
CA GLN A 115 54.80 50.61 9.42
C GLN A 115 55.59 49.49 8.72
N ASN A 116 54.86 48.41 8.42
CA ASN A 116 55.25 47.12 7.84
C ASN A 116 56.18 46.25 8.73
N GLY A 117 55.80 44.97 8.88
CA GLY A 117 56.25 44.08 9.94
C GLY A 117 57.57 43.33 9.71
N ASP A 118 58.56 43.95 9.09
CA ASP A 118 59.87 43.31 8.85
C ASP A 118 60.77 43.37 10.10
N ALA A 119 60.66 42.33 10.94
CA ALA A 119 61.52 42.16 12.12
C ALA A 119 62.96 41.77 11.72
N LYS A 120 63.79 42.78 11.42
CA LYS A 120 65.16 42.56 10.97
C LYS A 120 66.09 42.13 12.12
N ILE A 121 66.60 40.90 12.03
CA ILE A 121 67.57 40.32 12.99
C ILE A 121 68.87 40.01 12.24
N ASP A 122 69.89 40.85 12.43
CA ASP A 122 71.24 40.62 11.88
C ASP A 122 72.07 39.76 12.85
N ILE A 123 72.20 38.46 12.55
CA ILE A 123 73.19 37.55 13.18
C ILE A 123 74.43 37.53 12.31
N GLY A 124 75.55 38.04 12.83
CA GLY A 124 76.77 38.19 12.05
C GLY A 124 77.50 36.87 11.79
N GLY A 125 77.70 36.52 10.52
CA GLY A 125 78.85 35.68 10.14
C GLY A 125 78.60 34.36 9.38
N THR A 126 77.63 34.27 8.48
CA THR A 126 77.64 33.29 7.37
C THR A 126 76.90 33.85 6.14
N PRO A 127 77.24 33.41 4.91
CA PRO A 127 76.69 34.04 3.70
C PRO A 127 75.21 33.67 3.49
N THR A 128 74.33 34.67 3.62
CA THR A 128 72.93 34.55 3.22
C THR A 128 72.80 34.30 1.72
N PRO A 129 71.88 33.44 1.27
CA PRO A 129 71.58 33.33 -0.16
C PRO A 129 71.11 34.70 -0.68
N ALA A 130 71.63 35.13 -1.83
CA ALA A 130 71.27 36.42 -2.41
C ALA A 130 69.76 36.48 -2.66
N PHE A 131 69.10 37.53 -2.16
CA PHE A 131 67.67 37.77 -2.36
C PHE A 131 67.39 37.96 -3.86
N THR A 132 66.83 36.94 -4.50
CA THR A 132 66.49 36.93 -5.94
C THR A 132 65.20 37.69 -6.27
N GLY A 133 64.71 38.51 -5.33
CA GLY A 133 63.65 39.47 -5.55
C GLY A 133 64.21 40.83 -5.99
N MET A 134 63.59 41.44 -7.00
CA MET A 134 63.92 42.81 -7.42
C MET A 134 63.35 43.80 -6.40
N THR A 135 64.13 44.80 -5.96
CA THR A 135 63.63 45.79 -4.98
C THR A 135 62.50 46.63 -5.58
N LYS A 136 61.64 47.24 -4.75
CA LYS A 136 60.50 48.06 -5.23
C LYS A 136 60.92 49.13 -6.24
N GLU A 137 62.07 49.77 -6.03
CA GLU A 137 62.60 50.85 -6.85
C GLU A 137 63.15 50.36 -8.20
N GLU A 138 63.69 49.14 -8.23
CA GLU A 138 64.11 48.48 -9.47
C GLU A 138 62.91 47.91 -10.23
N LEU A 139 61.97 47.29 -9.52
CA LEU A 139 60.75 46.70 -10.06
C LEU A 139 59.91 47.76 -10.77
N MET A 140 59.77 48.96 -10.20
CA MET A 140 59.03 50.06 -10.83
C MET A 140 59.63 50.57 -12.15
N LYS A 141 60.91 50.27 -12.45
CA LYS A 141 61.53 50.57 -13.76
C LYS A 141 61.00 49.65 -14.86
N TYR A 142 60.75 48.38 -14.56
CA TYR A 142 60.32 47.35 -15.52
C TYR A 142 58.81 47.03 -15.47
N ALA A 143 58.15 47.23 -14.33
CA ALA A 143 56.73 46.92 -14.12
C ALA A 143 55.75 47.81 -14.92
N ASN A 144 56.27 48.89 -15.52
CA ASN A 144 55.58 49.85 -16.38
C ASN A 144 55.98 49.72 -17.87
N ASP A 145 56.79 48.72 -18.24
CA ASP A 145 57.12 48.42 -19.63
C ASP A 145 55.82 48.12 -20.43
N PRO A 146 55.64 48.68 -21.64
CA PRO A 146 54.50 48.39 -22.51
C PRO A 146 54.18 46.90 -22.70
N PHE A 147 55.17 46.01 -22.67
CA PHE A 147 54.97 44.56 -22.70
C PHE A 147 54.29 44.05 -21.42
N TRP A 148 54.86 44.32 -20.25
CA TRP A 148 54.33 43.84 -18.96
C TRP A 148 52.98 44.46 -18.61
N VAL A 149 52.74 45.72 -18.98
CA VAL A 149 51.42 46.36 -18.84
C VAL A 149 50.38 45.68 -19.72
N ARG A 150 50.69 45.43 -21.01
CA ARG A 150 49.78 44.68 -21.90
C ARG A 150 49.50 43.28 -21.38
N LEU A 151 50.53 42.53 -20.96
CA LEU A 151 50.37 41.17 -20.46
C LEU A 151 49.50 41.11 -19.20
N ARG A 152 49.67 42.06 -18.27
CA ARG A 152 48.81 42.19 -17.07
C ARG A 152 47.35 42.47 -17.45
N TRP A 153 47.11 43.38 -18.40
CA TRP A 153 45.76 43.67 -18.91
C TRP A 153 45.13 42.48 -19.64
N ILE A 154 45.90 41.72 -20.42
CA ILE A 154 45.43 40.49 -21.08
C ILE A 154 44.98 39.47 -20.03
N PHE A 155 45.79 39.16 -19.01
CA PHE A 155 45.39 38.22 -17.96
C PHE A 155 44.20 38.71 -17.15
N PHE A 156 44.13 40.01 -16.84
CA PHE A 156 43.00 40.59 -16.10
C PHE A 156 41.69 40.52 -16.90
N ILE A 157 41.70 40.90 -18.18
CA ILE A 157 40.53 40.81 -19.06
C ILE A 157 40.11 39.35 -19.26
N THR A 158 41.05 38.45 -19.54
CA THR A 158 40.78 37.01 -19.72
C THR A 158 40.20 36.39 -18.44
N PHE A 159 40.69 36.77 -17.24
CA PHE A 159 40.10 36.33 -15.97
C PHE A 159 38.63 36.74 -15.85
N TRP A 160 38.30 38.02 -16.09
CA TRP A 160 36.92 38.50 -16.01
C TRP A 160 36.01 37.88 -17.08
N LEU A 161 36.52 37.62 -18.29
CA LEU A 161 35.77 36.92 -19.35
C LEU A 161 35.49 35.46 -18.98
N ILE A 162 36.47 34.73 -18.44
CA ILE A 162 36.28 33.35 -17.97
C ILE A 162 35.32 33.30 -16.79
N TRP A 163 35.42 34.25 -15.86
CA TRP A 163 34.51 34.36 -14.70
C TRP A 163 33.06 34.63 -15.15
N LEU A 164 32.85 35.57 -16.07
CA LEU A 164 31.53 35.81 -16.68
C LEU A 164 31.00 34.61 -17.47
N ALA A 165 31.88 33.88 -18.18
CA ALA A 165 31.50 32.67 -18.90
C ALA A 165 31.09 31.52 -17.94
N MET A 166 31.80 31.33 -16.82
CA MET A 166 31.40 30.38 -15.78
C MET A 166 30.07 30.77 -15.12
N LEU A 167 29.87 32.06 -14.80
CA LEU A 167 28.62 32.55 -14.23
C LEU A 167 27.44 32.35 -15.20
N GLY A 168 27.64 32.70 -16.48
CA GLY A 168 26.66 32.47 -17.54
C GLY A 168 26.34 30.99 -17.74
N GLY A 169 27.35 30.12 -17.71
CA GLY A 169 27.18 28.66 -17.79
C GLY A 169 26.40 28.09 -16.59
N ALA A 170 26.69 28.54 -15.37
CA ALA A 170 25.95 28.14 -14.18
C ALA A 170 24.47 28.57 -14.23
N ILE A 171 24.20 29.80 -14.65
CA ILE A 171 22.83 30.31 -14.84
C ILE A 171 22.11 29.54 -15.96
N PHE A 172 22.79 29.24 -17.07
CA PHE A 172 22.23 28.45 -18.16
C PHE A 172 21.83 27.05 -17.69
N ILE A 173 22.71 26.35 -16.93
CA ILE A 173 22.40 25.04 -16.35
C ILE A 173 21.19 25.12 -15.41
N ILE A 174 21.05 26.17 -14.60
CA ILE A 174 19.90 26.34 -13.70
C ILE A 174 18.57 26.58 -14.45
N ILE A 175 18.62 27.17 -15.65
CA ILE A 175 17.44 27.44 -16.48
C ILE A 175 17.06 26.23 -17.34
N ASP A 176 18.05 25.56 -17.94
CA ASP A 176 17.87 24.46 -18.90
C ASP A 176 17.69 23.10 -18.22
N ALA A 177 18.22 22.92 -17.00
CA ALA A 177 17.95 21.74 -16.20
C ALA A 177 16.43 21.66 -15.90
N PRO A 178 15.71 20.64 -16.42
CA PRO A 178 14.30 20.49 -16.09
C PRO A 178 14.19 20.27 -14.60
N LYS A 179 13.29 21.01 -13.94
CA LYS A 179 12.96 20.75 -12.53
C LYS A 179 12.60 19.27 -12.39
N CYS A 180 13.43 18.52 -11.67
CA CYS A 180 13.17 17.12 -11.37
C CYS A 180 11.90 17.02 -10.52
N ALA A 181 10.75 16.94 -11.20
CA ALA A 181 9.48 16.68 -10.54
C ALA A 181 9.64 15.37 -9.75
N PRO A 182 9.31 15.35 -8.44
CA PRO A 182 9.32 14.11 -7.69
C PRO A 182 8.43 13.11 -8.44
N PRO A 183 8.86 11.85 -8.62
CA PRO A 183 8.07 10.86 -9.34
C PRO A 183 6.69 10.79 -8.71
N ALA A 184 5.64 10.87 -9.53
CA ALA A 184 4.27 11.00 -9.05
C ALA A 184 3.98 9.91 -8.01
N PRO A 185 3.43 10.27 -6.83
CA PRO A 185 3.20 9.32 -5.76
C PRO A 185 2.26 8.21 -6.23
N LEU A 186 2.44 7.00 -5.70
CA LEU A 186 1.48 5.93 -5.93
C LEU A 186 0.09 6.35 -5.43
N PRO A 187 -1.00 5.98 -6.14
CA PRO A 187 -2.37 6.27 -5.71
C PRO A 187 -2.63 5.83 -4.27
N TRP A 188 -3.61 6.44 -3.60
CA TRP A 188 -3.86 6.19 -2.18
C TRP A 188 -4.13 4.71 -1.86
N TYR A 189 -4.79 3.99 -2.77
CA TYR A 189 -5.05 2.55 -2.67
C TYR A 189 -3.83 1.67 -2.96
N LYS A 190 -2.71 2.25 -3.42
CA LYS A 190 -1.42 1.55 -3.59
C LYS A 190 -0.43 1.89 -2.48
N ARG A 191 -0.46 3.10 -1.89
CA ARG A 191 0.42 3.48 -0.75
C ARG A 191 0.05 2.78 0.56
N GLY A 192 -1.23 2.68 0.91
CA GLY A 192 -1.67 2.31 2.27
C GLY A 192 -2.10 0.86 2.46
N LEU A 193 -2.48 0.54 3.70
CA LEU A 193 -3.38 -0.57 4.03
C LEU A 193 -4.83 -0.16 3.77
N LEU A 194 -5.72 -1.12 3.60
CA LEU A 194 -7.18 -0.92 3.49
C LEU A 194 -7.85 -1.64 4.67
N ALA A 195 -8.75 -0.97 5.39
CA ALA A 195 -9.50 -1.56 6.49
C ALA A 195 -10.89 -1.97 6.00
N LYS A 196 -11.31 -3.23 6.20
CA LYS A 196 -12.62 -3.76 5.81
C LYS A 196 -13.53 -3.93 7.03
N PHE A 197 -14.70 -3.32 6.95
CA PHE A 197 -15.78 -3.39 7.93
C PHE A 197 -16.86 -4.38 7.48
N SER A 198 -17.42 -5.10 8.45
CA SER A 198 -18.44 -6.14 8.26
C SER A 198 -19.88 -5.63 8.21
N THR A 199 -20.13 -4.34 8.49
CA THR A 199 -21.49 -3.78 8.63
C THR A 199 -21.68 -2.48 7.84
N PHE A 200 -22.90 -2.21 7.38
CA PHE A 200 -23.25 -0.98 6.64
C PHE A 200 -23.64 0.18 7.55
N SER A 201 -22.74 0.51 8.48
CA SER A 201 -22.92 1.56 9.49
C SER A 201 -21.58 1.93 10.10
N VAL A 202 -21.38 3.21 10.42
CA VAL A 202 -20.23 3.64 11.22
C VAL A 202 -20.51 3.41 12.71
N ALA A 203 -19.67 2.63 13.38
CA ALA A 203 -19.59 2.59 14.84
C ALA A 203 -18.68 3.70 15.39
N ASP A 204 -18.89 4.10 16.64
CA ASP A 204 -18.15 5.23 17.25
C ASP A 204 -16.62 5.05 17.24
N ASP A 205 -16.14 3.81 17.29
CA ASP A 205 -14.73 3.43 17.36
C ASP A 205 -14.06 3.12 16.00
N ASP A 206 -14.80 3.08 14.90
CA ASP A 206 -14.27 2.75 13.56
C ASP A 206 -13.15 3.68 13.10
N ILE A 207 -13.30 4.98 13.41
CA ILE A 207 -12.27 5.99 13.17
C ILE A 207 -11.01 5.69 13.98
N ALA A 208 -11.15 5.22 15.22
CA ALA A 208 -10.01 4.84 16.05
C ALA A 208 -9.32 3.56 15.52
N LYS A 209 -10.08 2.57 15.05
CA LYS A 209 -9.54 1.36 14.37
C LYS A 209 -8.71 1.75 13.14
N VAL A 210 -9.27 2.57 12.24
CA VAL A 210 -8.57 3.03 11.03
C VAL A 210 -7.35 3.88 11.35
N GLN A 211 -7.43 4.80 12.32
CA GLN A 211 -6.30 5.62 12.77
C GLN A 211 -5.20 4.79 13.45
N LYS A 212 -5.55 3.70 14.15
CA LYS A 212 -4.61 2.69 14.70
C LYS A 212 -3.92 1.93 13.56
N MET A 213 -4.69 1.51 12.56
CA MET A 213 -4.21 0.73 11.41
C MET A 213 -3.38 1.54 10.39
N LYS A 214 -3.46 2.88 10.40
CA LYS A 214 -2.86 3.75 9.37
C LYS A 214 -3.28 3.35 7.94
N ALA A 215 -4.53 2.92 7.80
CA ALA A 215 -5.13 2.61 6.51
C ALA A 215 -5.34 3.90 5.70
N ALA A 216 -5.20 3.81 4.37
CA ALA A 216 -5.46 4.92 3.45
C ALA A 216 -6.88 4.89 2.85
N GLY A 217 -7.63 3.82 3.14
CA GLY A 217 -9.05 3.70 2.82
C GLY A 217 -9.80 2.75 3.75
N ALA A 218 -11.10 2.96 3.82
CA ALA A 218 -12.06 2.15 4.57
C ALA A 218 -13.06 1.53 3.58
N ILE A 219 -13.17 0.20 3.61
CA ILE A 219 -14.09 -0.60 2.81
C ILE A 219 -15.29 -0.94 3.69
N TYR A 220 -16.48 -0.55 3.25
CA TYR A 220 -17.76 -0.92 3.84
C TYR A 220 -18.54 -1.80 2.85
N GLU A 221 -19.26 -2.81 3.32
CA GLU A 221 -20.16 -3.58 2.45
C GLU A 221 -21.52 -2.90 2.32
N LEU A 222 -21.97 -2.66 1.07
CA LEU A 222 -23.31 -2.19 0.75
C LEU A 222 -24.25 -3.42 0.58
N PRO A 223 -25.32 -3.55 1.38
CA PRO A 223 -26.32 -4.60 1.23
C PRO A 223 -26.88 -4.64 -0.20
N ALA A 224 -27.06 -5.84 -0.74
CA ALA A 224 -27.31 -6.05 -2.17
C ALA A 224 -28.61 -5.36 -2.64
N GLU A 225 -29.63 -5.33 -1.79
CA GLU A 225 -30.90 -4.64 -2.01
C GLU A 225 -30.76 -3.11 -2.13
N PHE A 226 -29.70 -2.52 -1.57
CA PHE A 226 -29.44 -1.08 -1.63
C PHE A 226 -28.64 -0.63 -2.87
N THR A 227 -28.03 -1.55 -3.63
CA THR A 227 -27.18 -1.20 -4.79
C THR A 227 -27.90 -0.31 -5.81
N TYR A 228 -29.19 -0.57 -6.09
CA TYR A 228 -29.99 0.21 -7.05
C TYR A 228 -30.91 1.26 -6.38
N THR A 229 -30.85 1.40 -5.05
CA THR A 229 -31.64 2.38 -4.27
C THR A 229 -30.75 3.32 -3.44
N VAL A 230 -29.48 3.50 -3.81
CA VAL A 230 -28.53 4.45 -3.18
C VAL A 230 -29.00 5.92 -3.12
N ARG A 231 -30.07 6.25 -3.86
CA ARG A 231 -30.73 7.58 -3.93
C ARG A 231 -31.98 7.68 -3.05
N ASP A 232 -32.40 6.60 -2.39
CA ASP A 232 -33.49 6.62 -1.43
C ASP A 232 -33.00 7.31 -0.16
N ALA A 233 -33.81 8.20 0.41
CA ALA A 233 -33.34 9.20 1.38
C ALA A 233 -32.59 8.60 2.60
N ASP A 234 -33.03 7.45 3.10
CA ASP A 234 -32.39 6.76 4.23
C ASP A 234 -31.07 6.07 3.85
N VAL A 235 -30.94 5.59 2.60
CA VAL A 235 -29.71 4.97 2.08
C VAL A 235 -28.69 6.06 1.73
N GLU A 236 -29.12 7.10 1.01
CA GLU A 236 -28.29 8.27 0.67
C GLU A 236 -27.77 8.95 1.96
N LYS A 237 -28.61 9.03 2.99
CA LYS A 237 -28.20 9.52 4.32
C LYS A 237 -27.13 8.62 4.95
N LYS A 238 -27.33 7.30 5.02
CA LYS A 238 -26.31 6.38 5.58
C LYS A 238 -24.97 6.50 4.85
N ILE A 239 -24.99 6.61 3.52
CA ILE A 239 -23.77 6.80 2.71
C ILE A 239 -23.08 8.13 3.06
N LYS A 240 -23.85 9.23 3.19
CA LYS A 240 -23.33 10.53 3.63
C LYS A 240 -22.77 10.48 5.05
N ASP A 241 -23.45 9.81 5.97
CA ASP A 241 -22.99 9.67 7.37
C ASP A 241 -21.68 8.86 7.43
N ILE A 242 -21.52 7.83 6.58
CA ILE A 242 -20.25 7.12 6.38
C ILE A 242 -19.17 8.04 5.83
N VAL A 243 -19.36 8.68 4.67
CA VAL A 243 -18.33 9.53 4.04
C VAL A 243 -17.94 10.71 4.96
N ASN A 244 -18.92 11.40 5.54
CA ASN A 244 -18.68 12.57 6.37
C ASN A 244 -17.86 12.28 7.63
N ARG A 245 -17.94 11.07 8.19
CA ARG A 245 -17.12 10.70 9.36
C ARG A 245 -15.62 10.67 9.04
N TYR A 246 -15.26 10.45 7.78
CA TYR A 246 -13.86 10.34 7.33
C TYR A 246 -13.31 11.63 6.70
N ASN A 247 -14.13 12.65 6.45
CA ASN A 247 -13.70 13.94 5.84
C ASN A 247 -12.53 14.62 6.56
N ASP A 248 -12.43 14.47 7.89
CA ASP A 248 -11.38 15.09 8.72
C ASP A 248 -10.04 14.31 8.72
N ILE A 249 -9.93 13.21 7.97
CA ILE A 249 -8.72 12.36 7.89
C ILE A 249 -8.37 11.93 6.46
N ASP A 250 -7.09 11.66 6.18
CA ASP A 250 -6.58 11.23 4.87
C ASP A 250 -6.92 9.75 4.58
N VAL A 251 -8.22 9.43 4.51
CA VAL A 251 -8.78 8.09 4.33
C VAL A 251 -9.94 8.13 3.34
N ASN A 252 -9.89 7.24 2.36
CA ASN A 252 -10.82 7.21 1.22
C ASN A 252 -11.88 6.12 1.39
N ILE A 253 -13.16 6.44 1.19
CA ILE A 253 -14.25 5.45 1.30
C ILE A 253 -14.36 4.58 0.05
N VAL A 254 -14.49 3.28 0.28
CA VAL A 254 -14.73 2.23 -0.70
C VAL A 254 -16.03 1.50 -0.34
N PHE A 255 -16.88 1.20 -1.31
CA PHE A 255 -17.99 0.27 -1.12
C PHE A 255 -17.77 -1.03 -1.89
N ASP A 256 -17.94 -2.16 -1.21
CA ASP A 256 -18.26 -3.44 -1.85
C ASP A 256 -19.74 -3.37 -2.29
N ILE A 257 -20.04 -3.56 -3.58
CA ILE A 257 -21.41 -3.50 -4.11
C ILE A 257 -21.80 -4.79 -4.83
N VAL A 258 -23.07 -5.18 -4.73
CA VAL A 258 -23.63 -6.38 -5.39
C VAL A 258 -24.66 -5.95 -6.46
N PRO A 259 -24.25 -5.73 -7.72
CA PRO A 259 -25.13 -5.21 -8.77
C PRO A 259 -25.74 -6.29 -9.67
N ASN A 260 -25.32 -7.56 -9.54
CA ASN A 260 -25.64 -8.61 -10.49
C ASN A 260 -27.12 -9.06 -10.46
N PHE A 261 -27.82 -8.85 -9.36
CA PHE A 261 -29.23 -9.21 -9.19
C PHE A 261 -30.02 -8.07 -8.54
N VAL A 262 -31.35 -8.15 -8.60
CA VAL A 262 -32.26 -7.27 -7.86
C VAL A 262 -33.38 -8.07 -7.18
N PRO A 263 -33.90 -7.59 -6.03
CA PRO A 263 -35.05 -8.22 -5.39
C PRO A 263 -36.31 -8.10 -6.26
N LYS A 264 -37.25 -9.04 -6.09
CA LYS A 264 -38.55 -9.12 -6.78
C LYS A 264 -39.36 -7.82 -6.74
N GLN A 265 -39.24 -7.05 -5.66
CA GLN A 265 -39.94 -5.77 -5.43
C GLN A 265 -39.21 -4.56 -6.03
N SER A 266 -38.07 -4.76 -6.71
CA SER A 266 -37.28 -3.67 -7.29
C SER A 266 -38.04 -2.92 -8.39
N ARG A 267 -37.64 -1.65 -8.60
CA ARG A 267 -38.12 -0.83 -9.73
C ARG A 267 -37.87 -1.54 -11.07
N ILE A 268 -36.67 -2.08 -11.28
CA ILE A 268 -36.26 -2.69 -12.55
C ILE A 268 -37.14 -3.91 -12.87
N MET A 269 -37.46 -4.76 -11.88
CA MET A 269 -38.35 -5.90 -12.09
C MET A 269 -39.81 -5.48 -12.31
N THR A 270 -40.29 -4.50 -11.54
CA THR A 270 -41.64 -3.92 -11.72
C THR A 270 -41.81 -3.33 -13.12
N ASP A 271 -40.77 -2.68 -13.63
CA ASP A 271 -40.70 -2.13 -14.98
C ASP A 271 -40.75 -3.22 -16.06
N ALA A 272 -40.01 -4.33 -15.91
CA ALA A 272 -40.01 -5.45 -16.86
C ALA A 272 -41.29 -6.31 -16.84
N LEU A 273 -42.02 -6.31 -15.72
CA LEU A 273 -43.36 -6.90 -15.62
C LEU A 273 -44.42 -6.06 -16.35
N ALA A 274 -44.26 -4.74 -16.37
CA ALA A 274 -45.20 -3.80 -16.99
C ALA A 274 -44.92 -3.51 -18.48
N ASP A 275 -43.65 -3.63 -18.92
CA ASP A 275 -43.19 -3.27 -20.26
C ASP A 275 -42.25 -4.35 -20.82
N GLU A 276 -42.71 -5.04 -21.86
CA GLU A 276 -41.96 -6.15 -22.47
C GLU A 276 -40.61 -5.71 -23.04
N THR A 277 -40.48 -4.44 -23.46
CA THR A 277 -39.23 -3.89 -23.98
C THR A 277 -38.14 -3.79 -22.92
N LYS A 278 -38.50 -3.81 -21.63
CA LYS A 278 -37.58 -3.77 -20.50
C LYS A 278 -37.14 -5.16 -20.00
N ARG A 279 -37.77 -6.24 -20.48
CA ARG A 279 -37.38 -7.63 -20.15
C ARG A 279 -35.95 -7.98 -20.58
N SER A 280 -35.33 -7.23 -21.51
CA SER A 280 -33.94 -7.47 -21.95
C SER A 280 -32.93 -7.35 -20.81
N ALA A 281 -33.22 -6.53 -19.79
CA ALA A 281 -32.42 -6.35 -18.58
C ALA A 281 -32.25 -7.65 -17.77
N PHE A 282 -33.18 -8.60 -17.89
CA PHE A 282 -33.18 -9.88 -17.19
C PHE A 282 -32.89 -11.04 -18.13
N ILE A 283 -32.49 -12.18 -17.57
CA ILE A 283 -32.43 -13.44 -18.30
C ILE A 283 -33.83 -14.05 -18.28
N TRP A 284 -34.66 -13.57 -19.21
CA TRP A 284 -36.07 -13.93 -19.36
C TRP A 284 -36.27 -15.06 -20.39
N ILE A 285 -37.16 -16.01 -20.09
CA ILE A 285 -37.61 -17.08 -21.00
C ILE A 285 -39.14 -17.11 -21.03
N GLU A 286 -39.73 -17.17 -22.22
CA GLU A 286 -41.19 -17.20 -22.44
C GLU A 286 -41.64 -18.54 -23.02
N ASN A 287 -42.68 -19.14 -22.43
CA ASN A 287 -43.32 -20.40 -22.81
C ASN A 287 -42.37 -21.59 -23.08
N PRO A 288 -41.38 -21.89 -22.22
CA PRO A 288 -40.51 -23.06 -22.41
C PRO A 288 -41.25 -24.37 -22.07
N GLU A 289 -40.92 -25.47 -22.76
CA GLU A 289 -41.39 -26.82 -22.39
C GLU A 289 -40.85 -27.24 -21.01
N ALA A 290 -39.63 -26.81 -20.68
CA ALA A 290 -39.12 -26.51 -19.36
C ALA A 290 -37.90 -25.59 -19.52
N PRO A 291 -37.58 -24.68 -18.58
CA PRO A 291 -36.28 -24.02 -18.56
C PRO A 291 -35.17 -25.05 -18.28
N ASN A 292 -33.92 -24.71 -18.59
CA ASN A 292 -32.78 -25.63 -18.51
C ASN A 292 -32.44 -26.04 -17.05
N LYS A 293 -31.55 -27.03 -16.88
CA LYS A 293 -31.22 -27.63 -15.58
C LYS A 293 -30.23 -26.82 -14.73
N TRP A 294 -30.08 -25.51 -14.96
CA TRP A 294 -29.23 -24.66 -14.13
C TRP A 294 -29.73 -24.64 -12.68
N LEU A 295 -28.81 -24.70 -11.72
CA LEU A 295 -29.11 -24.74 -10.28
C LEU A 295 -28.79 -23.41 -9.58
N SER A 296 -29.56 -23.08 -8.55
CA SER A 296 -29.26 -21.98 -7.64
C SER A 296 -28.13 -22.34 -6.66
N LEU A 297 -27.35 -21.33 -6.26
CA LEU A 297 -26.38 -21.38 -5.16
C LEU A 297 -27.02 -21.74 -3.80
N VAL A 298 -28.34 -21.59 -3.67
CA VAL A 298 -29.13 -21.92 -2.47
C VAL A 298 -29.75 -23.34 -2.59
N ASN A 299 -29.39 -24.09 -3.64
CA ASN A 299 -29.97 -25.34 -4.14
C ASN A 299 -31.37 -25.20 -4.77
N GLY A 300 -31.71 -26.15 -5.63
CA GLY A 300 -32.92 -26.13 -6.46
C GLY A 300 -32.71 -25.43 -7.81
N SER A 301 -33.80 -25.27 -8.57
CA SER A 301 -33.78 -24.61 -9.88
C SER A 301 -33.25 -23.18 -9.80
N ALA A 302 -32.43 -22.76 -10.76
CA ALA A 302 -32.05 -21.36 -10.94
C ALA A 302 -33.19 -20.51 -11.55
N TRP A 303 -34.34 -21.10 -11.91
CA TRP A 303 -35.43 -20.42 -12.61
C TRP A 303 -36.65 -20.19 -11.70
N SER A 304 -37.04 -18.93 -11.54
CA SER A 304 -38.24 -18.50 -10.80
C SER A 304 -39.34 -18.07 -11.78
N GLU A 305 -40.58 -18.50 -11.56
CA GLU A 305 -41.73 -18.12 -12.40
C GLU A 305 -42.26 -16.73 -11.98
N VAL A 306 -42.33 -15.80 -12.92
CA VAL A 306 -42.64 -14.38 -12.65
C VAL A 306 -44.00 -13.94 -13.20
N LEU A 307 -44.43 -14.56 -14.30
CA LEU A 307 -45.79 -14.57 -14.84
C LEU A 307 -46.06 -16.00 -15.34
N PRO A 308 -47.32 -16.44 -15.55
CA PRO A 308 -47.61 -17.78 -16.05
C PRO A 308 -46.80 -18.12 -17.31
N GLY A 309 -46.02 -19.21 -17.25
CA GLY A 309 -45.15 -19.65 -18.35
C GLY A 309 -43.97 -18.73 -18.66
N ASN A 310 -43.63 -17.78 -17.79
CA ASN A 310 -42.52 -16.84 -17.95
C ASN A 310 -41.54 -16.99 -16.79
N TYR A 311 -40.28 -17.27 -17.11
CA TYR A 311 -39.23 -17.58 -16.13
C TYR A 311 -38.10 -16.56 -16.20
N VAL A 312 -37.57 -16.21 -15.04
CA VAL A 312 -36.38 -15.36 -14.87
C VAL A 312 -35.33 -16.09 -14.04
N LEU A 313 -34.06 -15.90 -14.41
CA LEU A 313 -32.92 -16.46 -13.69
C LEU A 313 -32.79 -15.84 -12.29
N SER A 314 -32.47 -16.68 -11.32
CA SER A 314 -32.52 -16.42 -9.87
C SER A 314 -31.42 -17.21 -9.14
N GLN A 315 -30.17 -17.08 -9.59
CA GLN A 315 -29.04 -17.90 -9.13
C GLN A 315 -28.79 -17.80 -7.62
N PHE A 316 -29.03 -16.62 -7.03
CA PHE A 316 -28.64 -16.29 -5.65
C PHE A 316 -29.70 -16.61 -4.59
N GLY A 317 -30.85 -17.15 -5.00
CA GLY A 317 -31.98 -17.51 -4.14
C GLY A 317 -33.32 -17.09 -4.76
N ASP A 318 -34.43 -17.56 -4.20
CA ASP A 318 -35.76 -17.15 -4.68
C ASP A 318 -36.01 -15.64 -4.46
N GLY A 319 -36.62 -15.01 -5.46
CA GLY A 319 -36.91 -13.57 -5.46
C GLY A 319 -35.70 -12.66 -5.65
N LEU A 320 -34.50 -13.20 -5.96
CA LEU A 320 -33.29 -12.43 -6.28
C LEU A 320 -32.92 -12.65 -7.76
N TYR A 321 -33.39 -11.75 -8.63
CA TYR A 321 -33.39 -11.95 -10.08
C TYR A 321 -32.15 -11.37 -10.77
N ASP A 322 -31.44 -12.22 -11.51
CA ASP A 322 -30.20 -11.90 -12.21
C ASP A 322 -30.42 -10.91 -13.36
N LEU A 323 -29.54 -9.90 -13.41
CA LEU A 323 -29.47 -8.87 -14.44
C LEU A 323 -28.40 -9.20 -15.48
N ARG A 324 -28.70 -8.94 -16.75
CA ARG A 324 -27.71 -8.96 -17.84
C ARG A 324 -26.82 -7.72 -17.73
N MET A 325 -25.67 -7.82 -17.07
CA MET A 325 -24.80 -6.66 -16.80
C MET A 325 -24.21 -5.99 -18.05
N ASN A 326 -24.38 -6.57 -19.23
CA ASN A 326 -24.02 -5.97 -20.52
C ASN A 326 -25.20 -5.33 -21.29
N ASP A 327 -26.44 -5.47 -20.82
CA ASP A 327 -27.64 -4.86 -21.41
C ASP A 327 -27.64 -3.33 -21.24
N THR A 328 -28.23 -2.61 -22.21
CA THR A 328 -28.21 -1.14 -22.23
C THR A 328 -29.01 -0.47 -21.11
N ILE A 329 -30.06 -1.12 -20.61
CA ILE A 329 -30.84 -0.65 -19.45
C ILE A 329 -29.99 -0.83 -18.20
N VAL A 330 -29.49 -2.04 -17.93
CA VAL A 330 -28.67 -2.36 -16.75
C VAL A 330 -27.42 -1.47 -16.69
N LYS A 331 -26.74 -1.29 -17.84
CA LYS A 331 -25.61 -0.35 -17.95
C LYS A 331 -25.97 1.07 -17.55
N ARG A 332 -27.13 1.58 -17.94
CA ARG A 332 -27.58 2.93 -17.54
C ARG A 332 -27.88 2.99 -16.04
N GLU A 333 -28.65 2.04 -15.52
CA GLU A 333 -29.04 2.02 -14.10
C GLU A 333 -27.80 1.96 -13.19
N LEU A 334 -26.84 1.06 -13.46
CA LEU A 334 -25.59 0.98 -12.70
C LEU A 334 -24.67 2.19 -12.96
N SER A 335 -24.67 2.78 -14.16
CA SER A 335 -23.96 4.06 -14.40
C SER A 335 -24.46 5.17 -13.47
N ASP A 336 -25.78 5.28 -13.30
CA ASP A 336 -26.41 6.30 -12.47
C ASP A 336 -26.23 6.04 -10.96
N VAL A 337 -26.02 4.78 -10.56
CA VAL A 337 -25.56 4.39 -9.22
C VAL A 337 -24.10 4.83 -9.00
N LEU A 338 -23.18 4.41 -9.87
CA LEU A 338 -21.73 4.70 -9.76
C LEU A 338 -21.45 6.21 -9.75
N ARG A 339 -22.15 6.97 -10.61
CA ARG A 339 -22.09 8.45 -10.65
C ARG A 339 -22.61 9.10 -9.37
N HIS A 340 -23.66 8.54 -8.77
CA HIS A 340 -24.22 9.06 -7.53
C HIS A 340 -23.28 8.80 -6.36
N LEU A 341 -22.76 7.58 -6.21
CA LEU A 341 -21.77 7.23 -5.18
C LEU A 341 -20.52 8.14 -5.29
N ALA A 342 -19.99 8.34 -6.50
CA ALA A 342 -18.89 9.28 -6.74
C ALA A 342 -19.24 10.72 -6.30
N ALA A 343 -20.44 11.21 -6.62
CA ALA A 343 -20.93 12.53 -6.21
C ALA A 343 -21.21 12.67 -4.70
N LEU A 344 -21.40 11.55 -3.98
CA LEU A 344 -21.46 11.50 -2.52
C LEU A 344 -20.07 11.48 -1.85
N GLY A 345 -18.99 11.48 -2.62
CA GLY A 345 -17.60 11.46 -2.12
C GLY A 345 -16.98 10.08 -2.00
N VAL A 346 -17.63 9.02 -2.51
CA VAL A 346 -17.05 7.68 -2.57
C VAL A 346 -15.86 7.66 -3.53
N LYS A 347 -14.74 7.09 -3.10
CA LYS A 347 -13.46 7.06 -3.83
C LYS A 347 -13.08 5.68 -4.35
N GLY A 348 -13.74 4.62 -3.90
CA GLY A 348 -13.55 3.29 -4.47
C GLY A 348 -14.83 2.47 -4.60
N ILE A 349 -14.83 1.56 -5.56
CA ILE A 349 -15.85 0.53 -5.74
C ILE A 349 -15.16 -0.82 -5.88
N ARG A 350 -15.63 -1.81 -5.11
CA ARG A 350 -15.29 -3.23 -5.26
C ARG A 350 -16.53 -3.98 -5.73
N MET A 351 -16.45 -4.54 -6.94
CA MET A 351 -17.53 -5.27 -7.58
C MET A 351 -17.62 -6.69 -7.01
N LYS A 352 -18.76 -7.05 -6.37
CA LYS A 352 -19.04 -8.42 -5.90
C LYS A 352 -19.84 -9.22 -6.95
N ASN A 353 -19.65 -10.53 -6.94
CA ASN A 353 -20.21 -11.55 -7.83
C ASN A 353 -19.85 -11.33 -9.31
N SER A 354 -18.67 -10.77 -9.60
CA SER A 354 -18.23 -10.43 -10.96
C SER A 354 -18.11 -11.63 -11.89
N LYS A 355 -17.83 -12.84 -11.36
CA LYS A 355 -17.81 -14.08 -12.17
C LYS A 355 -19.14 -14.39 -12.86
N PHE A 356 -20.27 -13.82 -12.41
CA PHE A 356 -21.62 -14.09 -12.92
C PHE A 356 -22.19 -13.01 -13.87
N TYR A 357 -21.49 -11.89 -14.08
CA TYR A 357 -22.05 -10.70 -14.75
C TYR A 357 -22.43 -10.91 -16.23
N ILE A 358 -21.80 -11.90 -16.87
CA ILE A 358 -22.04 -12.27 -18.27
C ILE A 358 -22.36 -13.76 -18.31
N LEU A 359 -23.39 -14.11 -19.07
CA LEU A 359 -23.99 -15.45 -19.15
C LEU A 359 -24.11 -15.89 -20.61
N SER A 360 -24.07 -17.19 -20.87
CA SER A 360 -24.16 -17.72 -22.24
C SER A 360 -25.52 -17.42 -22.88
N LYS A 361 -25.51 -17.12 -24.18
CA LYS A 361 -26.70 -16.69 -24.93
C LYS A 361 -27.60 -17.84 -25.39
N ASP A 362 -27.07 -19.05 -25.38
CA ASP A 362 -27.66 -20.26 -25.97
C ASP A 362 -28.40 -21.15 -24.96
N LEU A 363 -28.35 -20.80 -23.66
CA LEU A 363 -29.11 -21.44 -22.57
C LEU A 363 -28.94 -22.97 -22.51
N GLN A 364 -27.78 -23.50 -22.91
CA GLN A 364 -27.51 -24.94 -22.86
C GLN A 364 -27.45 -25.45 -21.41
N ASP A 365 -27.80 -26.73 -21.21
CA ASP A 365 -27.59 -27.43 -19.93
C ASP A 365 -26.10 -27.40 -19.54
N GLU A 366 -25.81 -27.24 -18.26
CA GLU A 366 -24.46 -27.38 -17.73
C GLU A 366 -23.93 -28.82 -17.89
N VAL A 367 -22.61 -28.97 -17.97
CA VAL A 367 -21.97 -30.29 -17.97
C VAL A 367 -21.50 -30.68 -16.55
N PRO A 368 -21.49 -31.98 -16.19
CA PRO A 368 -20.95 -32.42 -14.92
C PRO A 368 -19.45 -32.14 -14.81
N SER A 369 -18.99 -31.65 -13.67
CA SER A 369 -17.58 -31.36 -13.37
C SER A 369 -16.70 -32.61 -13.15
N GLY A 370 -17.21 -33.82 -13.45
CA GLY A 370 -16.54 -35.10 -13.22
C GLY A 370 -16.51 -35.56 -11.74
N ASN A 371 -17.26 -34.89 -10.88
CA ASN A 371 -16.96 -34.80 -9.45
C ASN A 371 -17.83 -35.70 -8.55
N THR A 372 -17.28 -36.85 -8.15
CA THR A 372 -18.05 -37.98 -7.56
C THR A 372 -18.48 -37.86 -6.10
N GLN A 373 -18.11 -36.80 -5.35
CA GLN A 373 -18.63 -36.60 -3.98
C GLN A 373 -19.90 -35.72 -3.93
N TYR A 374 -20.41 -35.28 -5.07
CA TYR A 374 -21.62 -34.48 -5.20
C TYR A 374 -22.60 -35.19 -6.15
N ASP A 375 -23.89 -34.92 -6.00
CA ASP A 375 -24.94 -35.43 -6.89
C ASP A 375 -25.57 -34.32 -7.75
N LEU A 376 -26.41 -34.71 -8.70
CA LEU A 376 -27.03 -33.82 -9.69
C LEU A 376 -27.87 -32.66 -9.10
N THR A 377 -28.19 -32.67 -7.81
CA THR A 377 -28.94 -31.61 -7.10
C THR A 377 -28.04 -30.62 -6.34
N ASP A 378 -26.76 -30.95 -6.16
CA ASP A 378 -25.75 -30.06 -5.57
C ASP A 378 -25.19 -29.14 -6.67
N TYR A 379 -25.16 -27.83 -6.41
CA TYR A 379 -24.58 -26.84 -7.32
C TYR A 379 -23.18 -27.28 -7.81
N ARG A 380 -22.33 -27.75 -6.89
CA ARG A 380 -20.90 -28.06 -7.11
C ARG A 380 -20.65 -29.35 -7.91
N PHE A 381 -21.70 -30.07 -8.31
CA PHE A 381 -21.60 -31.17 -9.27
C PHE A 381 -21.37 -30.65 -10.70
N TRP A 382 -21.81 -29.44 -11.03
CA TRP A 382 -21.79 -28.86 -12.38
C TRP A 382 -20.52 -28.02 -12.64
N THR A 383 -20.27 -27.67 -13.90
CA THR A 383 -19.11 -26.84 -14.29
C THR A 383 -19.32 -25.34 -14.20
N HIS A 384 -20.56 -24.87 -14.31
CA HIS A 384 -20.91 -23.44 -14.43
C HIS A 384 -20.25 -22.77 -15.65
N PHE A 385 -20.06 -23.54 -16.73
CA PHE A 385 -19.41 -23.11 -17.97
C PHE A 385 -20.26 -22.15 -18.80
N HIS A 386 -21.59 -22.16 -18.63
CA HIS A 386 -22.51 -21.20 -19.24
C HIS A 386 -22.93 -20.07 -18.29
N THR A 387 -22.86 -20.30 -16.97
CA THR A 387 -23.27 -19.31 -15.96
C THR A 387 -22.15 -18.51 -15.29
N THR A 388 -20.88 -18.82 -15.55
CA THR A 388 -19.74 -18.04 -15.01
C THR A 388 -18.62 -17.78 -16.04
N PHE A 389 -17.79 -16.76 -15.77
CA PHE A 389 -16.55 -16.45 -16.48
C PHE A 389 -16.68 -16.41 -18.03
N GLN A 390 -17.75 -15.80 -18.54
CA GLN A 390 -18.01 -15.68 -19.97
C GLN A 390 -17.20 -14.56 -20.65
N GLU A 391 -17.01 -14.67 -21.97
CA GLU A 391 -16.32 -13.66 -22.77
C GLU A 391 -17.03 -12.30 -22.76
N GLY A 392 -16.25 -11.20 -22.78
CA GLY A 392 -16.76 -9.83 -22.71
C GLY A 392 -17.00 -9.31 -21.28
N LEU A 393 -16.69 -10.10 -20.25
CA LEU A 393 -16.69 -9.66 -18.86
C LEU A 393 -15.72 -8.47 -18.66
N GLY A 394 -14.48 -8.59 -19.13
CA GLY A 394 -13.49 -7.52 -19.05
C GLY A 394 -13.87 -6.25 -19.81
N ASP A 395 -14.48 -6.35 -20.99
CA ASP A 395 -15.02 -5.17 -21.70
C ASP A 395 -16.10 -4.46 -20.86
N THR A 396 -17.03 -5.24 -20.30
CA THR A 396 -18.17 -4.74 -19.51
C THR A 396 -17.71 -4.08 -18.21
N LEU A 397 -16.76 -4.69 -17.50
CA LEU A 397 -16.16 -4.10 -16.30
C LEU A 397 -15.35 -2.84 -16.61
N TYR A 398 -14.64 -2.80 -17.75
CA TYR A 398 -13.88 -1.61 -18.17
C TYR A 398 -14.79 -0.43 -18.51
N GLU A 399 -15.98 -0.65 -19.08
CA GLU A 399 -16.99 0.40 -19.24
C GLU A 399 -17.41 0.98 -17.89
N TYR A 400 -17.76 0.14 -16.91
CA TYR A 400 -18.13 0.60 -15.55
C TYR A 400 -16.98 1.30 -14.82
N LYS A 401 -15.75 0.80 -14.97
CA LYS A 401 -14.53 1.48 -14.50
C LYS A 401 -14.43 2.88 -15.08
N ALA A 402 -14.49 3.01 -16.41
CA ALA A 402 -14.38 4.30 -17.08
C ALA A 402 -15.51 5.26 -16.67
N ILE A 403 -16.72 4.76 -16.39
CA ILE A 403 -17.81 5.57 -15.84
C ILE A 403 -17.46 6.12 -14.44
N PHE A 404 -16.91 5.29 -13.56
CA PHE A 404 -16.53 5.71 -12.20
C PHE A 404 -15.29 6.62 -12.18
N GLU A 405 -14.22 6.27 -12.91
CA GLU A 405 -13.01 7.11 -13.06
C GLU A 405 -13.32 8.51 -13.63
N ASN A 406 -14.24 8.63 -14.59
CA ASN A 406 -14.68 9.93 -15.12
C ASN A 406 -15.67 10.68 -14.19
N SER A 407 -15.98 10.13 -13.01
CA SER A 407 -16.90 10.73 -12.04
C SER A 407 -16.24 11.13 -10.71
N THR A 408 -15.01 10.67 -10.43
CA THR A 408 -14.24 11.07 -9.24
C THR A 408 -12.73 10.93 -9.44
N ASP A 409 -11.96 11.95 -9.07
CA ASP A 409 -10.49 11.92 -9.10
C ASP A 409 -9.92 10.85 -8.17
N ASP A 410 -8.77 10.27 -8.53
CA ASP A 410 -8.10 9.18 -7.80
C ASP A 410 -9.01 7.99 -7.43
N ALA A 411 -9.96 7.68 -8.31
CA ALA A 411 -10.82 6.51 -8.21
C ALA A 411 -10.04 5.18 -8.06
N LEU A 412 -10.62 4.27 -7.27
CA LEU A 412 -10.32 2.84 -7.25
C LEU A 412 -11.51 2.07 -7.86
N PHE A 413 -11.29 1.30 -8.93
CA PHE A 413 -12.26 0.33 -9.41
C PHE A 413 -11.65 -1.07 -9.47
N THR A 414 -12.20 -2.02 -8.70
CA THR A 414 -11.72 -3.40 -8.68
C THR A 414 -12.83 -4.38 -8.29
N VAL A 415 -12.49 -5.65 -8.04
CA VAL A 415 -13.39 -6.70 -7.56
C VAL A 415 -13.18 -7.00 -6.07
N ALA A 416 -14.18 -7.66 -5.47
CA ALA A 416 -14.17 -8.19 -4.10
C ALA A 416 -14.05 -9.73 -4.04
N GLU A 417 -13.65 -10.38 -5.13
CA GLU A 417 -13.51 -11.84 -5.23
C GLU A 417 -12.23 -12.26 -5.98
N ASP A 418 -11.81 -13.51 -5.82
CA ASP A 418 -10.60 -14.04 -6.46
C ASP A 418 -10.76 -14.16 -7.98
N MET A 419 -9.80 -13.61 -8.73
CA MET A 419 -9.79 -13.62 -10.19
C MET A 419 -9.22 -14.92 -10.75
N ILE A 420 -9.86 -16.05 -10.41
CA ILE A 420 -9.47 -17.43 -10.77
C ILE A 420 -9.16 -17.60 -12.28
N ARG A 421 -9.89 -16.87 -13.14
CA ARG A 421 -9.69 -16.80 -14.60
C ARG A 421 -9.36 -15.37 -15.04
N PRO A 422 -8.10 -14.89 -14.83
CA PRO A 422 -7.76 -13.48 -15.03
C PRO A 422 -7.78 -13.04 -16.50
N GLU A 423 -7.83 -13.99 -17.44
CA GLU A 423 -7.93 -13.73 -18.88
C GLU A 423 -9.30 -13.15 -19.28
N VAL A 424 -10.41 -13.61 -18.69
CA VAL A 424 -11.75 -13.10 -19.06
C VAL A 424 -12.06 -11.72 -18.49
N TYR A 425 -11.30 -11.29 -17.48
CA TYR A 425 -11.34 -9.93 -16.92
C TYR A 425 -10.52 -8.91 -17.74
N LYS A 426 -9.80 -9.34 -18.79
CA LYS A 426 -9.13 -8.42 -19.73
C LYS A 426 -10.12 -7.98 -20.82
N THR A 427 -9.98 -6.74 -21.27
CA THR A 427 -10.64 -6.25 -22.49
C THR A 427 -10.13 -6.99 -23.72
N ARG A 428 -10.84 -6.91 -24.86
CA ARG A 428 -10.34 -7.43 -26.16
C ARG A 428 -8.99 -6.83 -26.60
N SER A 429 -8.64 -5.66 -26.07
CA SER A 429 -7.34 -4.99 -26.25
C SER A 429 -6.22 -5.51 -25.32
N GLY A 430 -6.54 -6.44 -24.40
CA GLY A 430 -5.60 -6.97 -23.40
C GLY A 430 -5.42 -6.09 -22.16
N GLU A 431 -6.09 -4.93 -22.07
CA GLU A 431 -6.05 -4.08 -20.88
C GLU A 431 -6.87 -4.69 -19.73
N MET A 432 -6.36 -4.61 -18.50
CA MET A 432 -7.04 -5.08 -17.30
C MET A 432 -8.21 -4.16 -16.93
N SER A 433 -9.40 -4.73 -16.69
CA SER A 433 -10.61 -3.98 -16.34
C SER A 433 -10.65 -3.44 -14.90
N VAL A 434 -9.63 -3.74 -14.08
CA VAL A 434 -9.54 -3.42 -12.65
C VAL A 434 -8.15 -2.84 -12.29
N ASP A 435 -8.08 -2.01 -11.24
CA ASP A 435 -6.85 -1.29 -10.84
C ASP A 435 -5.86 -2.10 -10.00
N ILE A 436 -6.38 -3.03 -9.20
CA ILE A 436 -5.67 -3.93 -8.29
C ILE A 436 -6.39 -5.30 -8.24
N PRO A 437 -6.09 -6.23 -9.17
CA PRO A 437 -6.73 -7.55 -9.20
C PRO A 437 -6.41 -8.36 -7.93
N MET A 438 -7.32 -9.25 -7.54
CA MET A 438 -7.30 -9.98 -6.28
C MET A 438 -7.03 -11.47 -6.52
N TYR A 439 -6.07 -12.02 -5.79
CA TYR A 439 -5.67 -13.43 -5.88
C TYR A 439 -5.47 -14.00 -4.47
N SER A 440 -6.55 -14.47 -3.88
CA SER A 440 -6.66 -14.88 -2.48
C SER A 440 -6.04 -16.26 -2.21
N ARG A 441 -5.97 -17.15 -3.21
CA ARG A 441 -5.30 -18.46 -3.08
C ARG A 441 -3.85 -18.38 -2.59
N PHE A 442 -3.10 -17.34 -2.96
CA PHE A 442 -1.74 -17.13 -2.45
C PHE A 442 -1.72 -16.78 -0.95
N VAL A 443 -2.71 -16.03 -0.46
CA VAL A 443 -2.90 -15.78 0.99
C VAL A 443 -3.25 -17.05 1.73
N GLN A 444 -4.20 -17.84 1.21
CA GLN A 444 -4.65 -19.08 1.83
C GLN A 444 -3.52 -20.12 1.95
N ASN A 445 -2.72 -20.27 0.88
CA ASN A 445 -1.64 -21.25 0.78
C ASN A 445 -0.33 -20.79 1.45
N ILE A 446 -0.23 -19.54 1.92
CA ILE A 446 1.04 -18.98 2.42
C ILE A 446 1.64 -19.79 3.57
N ARG A 447 0.80 -20.35 4.44
CA ARG A 447 1.18 -21.10 5.66
C ARG A 447 1.63 -22.55 5.42
N SER A 448 1.64 -23.01 4.17
CA SER A 448 1.83 -24.44 3.86
C SER A 448 3.21 -24.68 3.27
N GLU A 449 4.05 -25.42 4.00
CA GLU A 449 5.42 -25.80 3.59
C GLU A 449 5.46 -26.46 2.21
N GLY A 450 4.48 -27.31 1.88
CA GLY A 450 4.37 -27.95 0.56
C GLY A 450 4.04 -26.99 -0.60
N TYR A 451 3.63 -25.75 -0.31
CA TYR A 451 3.33 -24.72 -1.32
C TYR A 451 4.45 -23.68 -1.48
N VAL A 452 5.56 -23.78 -0.71
CA VAL A 452 6.70 -22.85 -0.82
C VAL A 452 7.20 -22.67 -2.26
N PRO A 453 7.42 -23.74 -3.07
CA PRO A 453 7.88 -23.57 -4.45
C PRO A 453 6.88 -22.82 -5.35
N GLY A 454 5.58 -23.12 -5.23
CA GLY A 454 4.52 -22.44 -5.99
C GLY A 454 4.34 -20.97 -5.57
N ASN A 455 4.42 -20.70 -4.26
CA ASN A 455 4.38 -19.34 -3.71
C ASN A 455 5.61 -18.52 -4.18
N ALA A 456 6.80 -19.12 -4.24
CA ALA A 456 8.02 -18.49 -4.78
C ALA A 456 7.97 -18.30 -6.31
N GLN A 457 7.30 -19.19 -7.05
CA GLN A 457 7.02 -18.98 -8.48
C GLN A 457 6.06 -17.79 -8.68
N PHE A 458 4.94 -17.74 -7.95
CA PHE A 458 3.97 -16.65 -8.05
C PHE A 458 4.59 -15.27 -7.72
N MET A 459 5.49 -15.20 -6.73
CA MET A 459 6.25 -13.98 -6.47
C MET A 459 7.14 -13.56 -7.66
N ARG A 460 7.77 -14.50 -8.38
CA ARG A 460 8.54 -14.19 -9.60
C ARG A 460 7.66 -13.75 -10.78
N GLU A 461 6.43 -14.24 -10.87
CA GLU A 461 5.47 -13.80 -11.89
C GLU A 461 5.03 -12.35 -11.63
N ILE A 462 4.81 -11.97 -10.36
CA ILE A 462 4.56 -10.58 -9.93
C ILE A 462 5.76 -9.67 -10.26
N GLU A 463 6.99 -10.12 -10.00
CA GLU A 463 8.23 -9.40 -10.34
C GLU A 463 8.36 -9.17 -11.85
N ARG A 464 8.25 -10.24 -12.64
CA ARG A 464 8.36 -10.22 -14.11
C ARG A 464 7.41 -9.21 -14.76
N GLU A 465 6.19 -9.10 -14.23
CA GLU A 465 5.12 -8.28 -14.80
C GLU A 465 5.02 -6.89 -14.18
N GLY A 466 5.55 -6.69 -12.97
CA GLY A 466 5.33 -5.50 -12.17
C GLY A 466 3.86 -5.35 -11.76
N ALA A 467 3.17 -6.48 -11.51
CA ALA A 467 1.78 -6.50 -11.09
C ALA A 467 1.60 -5.81 -9.73
N TRP A 468 0.42 -5.24 -9.49
CA TRP A 468 0.08 -4.63 -8.21
C TRP A 468 -1.26 -5.18 -7.73
N LEU A 469 -1.22 -6.01 -6.69
CA LEU A 469 -2.33 -6.89 -6.35
C LEU A 469 -3.13 -6.40 -5.14
N GLN A 470 -4.31 -6.97 -4.95
CA GLN A 470 -5.10 -6.82 -3.74
C GLN A 470 -4.89 -8.07 -2.88
N TRP A 471 -4.37 -7.89 -1.67
CA TRP A 471 -4.10 -8.99 -0.73
C TRP A 471 -5.24 -9.04 0.28
N ASP A 472 -6.24 -9.88 0.02
CA ASP A 472 -7.37 -10.02 0.94
C ASP A 472 -6.98 -10.89 2.14
N LEU A 473 -6.91 -10.26 3.31
CA LEU A 473 -6.57 -10.88 4.58
C LEU A 473 -7.79 -10.93 5.52
N GLU A 474 -9.02 -10.78 5.02
CA GLU A 474 -10.26 -10.91 5.81
C GLU A 474 -10.27 -12.18 6.69
N ASP A 475 -9.84 -13.30 6.13
CA ASP A 475 -9.77 -14.59 6.82
C ASP A 475 -8.45 -14.83 7.60
N ILE A 476 -7.67 -13.79 7.90
CA ILE A 476 -6.37 -13.91 8.60
C ILE A 476 -6.45 -14.69 9.92
N ASN A 477 -7.57 -14.61 10.64
CA ASN A 477 -7.79 -15.37 11.88
C ASN A 477 -8.02 -16.88 11.63
N LYS A 478 -8.48 -17.27 10.43
CA LYS A 478 -8.55 -18.68 9.97
C LYS A 478 -7.22 -19.15 9.35
N VAL A 479 -6.47 -18.25 8.72
CA VAL A 479 -5.13 -18.51 8.16
C VAL A 479 -4.10 -18.70 9.29
N THR A 480 -4.12 -17.84 10.30
CA THR A 480 -3.28 -17.91 11.51
C THR A 480 -4.10 -17.67 12.77
N THR A 481 -4.24 -18.68 13.62
CA THR A 481 -4.81 -18.54 14.98
C THR A 481 -3.87 -17.83 15.95
N ASP A 482 -2.55 -17.97 15.72
CA ASP A 482 -1.56 -17.70 16.77
C ASP A 482 -0.81 -16.36 16.57
N ASN A 483 -0.47 -16.01 15.32
CA ASN A 483 0.46 -14.91 15.01
C ASN A 483 0.11 -14.13 13.72
N PRO A 484 -1.00 -13.36 13.69
CA PRO A 484 -1.40 -12.59 12.52
C PRO A 484 -0.38 -11.52 12.10
N SER A 485 0.46 -11.03 13.02
CA SER A 485 1.49 -10.02 12.71
C SER A 485 2.53 -10.51 11.71
N ALA A 486 2.82 -11.81 11.64
CA ALA A 486 3.71 -12.38 10.63
C ALA A 486 3.15 -12.18 9.21
N ILE A 487 1.90 -12.60 8.99
CA ILE A 487 1.22 -12.44 7.70
C ILE A 487 1.10 -10.95 7.35
N ILE A 488 0.71 -10.10 8.30
CA ILE A 488 0.62 -8.65 8.09
C ILE A 488 1.97 -8.07 7.63
N TYR A 489 3.08 -8.38 8.29
CA TYR A 489 4.40 -7.90 7.86
C TYR A 489 4.79 -8.44 6.47
N PHE A 490 4.57 -9.74 6.21
CA PHE A 490 4.93 -10.36 4.94
C PHE A 490 4.16 -9.76 3.76
N PHE A 491 2.86 -9.53 3.90
CA PHE A 491 2.06 -8.91 2.83
C PHE A 491 2.24 -7.38 2.72
N SER A 492 2.77 -6.73 3.75
CA SER A 492 2.90 -5.27 3.79
C SER A 492 3.93 -4.67 2.85
N LEU A 493 4.96 -5.41 2.40
CA LEU A 493 5.97 -4.89 1.45
C LEU A 493 5.95 -5.55 0.06
N LEU A 494 5.05 -6.50 -0.18
CA LEU A 494 4.74 -7.00 -1.52
C LEU A 494 4.16 -5.87 -2.41
N PRO A 495 4.27 -5.98 -3.74
CA PRO A 495 3.58 -5.11 -4.70
C PRO A 495 2.06 -5.28 -4.63
N GLY A 496 1.41 -4.54 -3.73
CA GLY A 496 -0.02 -4.68 -3.50
C GLY A 496 -0.58 -3.92 -2.31
N ALA A 497 -1.89 -3.99 -2.16
CA ALA A 497 -2.70 -3.36 -1.13
C ALA A 497 -3.29 -4.43 -0.21
N PRO A 498 -2.80 -4.57 1.04
CA PRO A 498 -3.42 -5.45 2.02
C PRO A 498 -4.76 -4.89 2.47
N VAL A 499 -5.81 -5.69 2.27
CA VAL A 499 -7.14 -5.53 2.86
C VAL A 499 -7.15 -6.30 4.17
N LEU A 500 -7.40 -5.62 5.28
CA LEU A 500 -7.40 -6.18 6.62
C LEU A 500 -8.79 -6.05 7.23
N PRO A 501 -9.34 -7.10 7.88
CA PRO A 501 -10.56 -6.96 8.64
C PRO A 501 -10.32 -6.02 9.82
N THR A 502 -11.29 -5.21 10.19
CA THR A 502 -11.22 -4.47 11.46
C THR A 502 -11.42 -5.39 12.65
N ASP A 503 -12.22 -6.43 12.48
CA ASP A 503 -12.75 -7.24 13.57
C ASP A 503 -11.73 -8.31 14.00
N GLY A 504 -11.41 -8.36 15.30
CA GLY A 504 -10.47 -9.32 15.87
C GLY A 504 -9.00 -8.91 15.81
N LEU A 505 -8.63 -7.83 15.09
CA LEU A 505 -7.26 -7.28 15.09
C LEU A 505 -6.99 -6.33 16.27
N ASP A 506 -7.91 -6.22 17.22
CA ASP A 506 -7.81 -5.37 18.41
C ASP A 506 -6.57 -5.67 19.25
N LYS A 507 -6.21 -6.95 19.35
CA LYS A 507 -5.05 -7.46 20.10
C LYS A 507 -3.70 -7.08 19.47
N ILE A 508 -3.67 -6.67 18.19
CA ILE A 508 -2.43 -6.34 17.48
C ILE A 508 -1.91 -4.98 17.96
N ASN A 509 -0.60 -4.92 18.24
CA ASN A 509 0.07 -3.71 18.71
C ASN A 509 0.09 -2.61 17.64
N GLY A 510 -0.34 -1.39 17.99
CA GLY A 510 -0.35 -0.23 17.09
C GLY A 510 1.04 0.17 16.56
N SER A 511 2.12 -0.29 17.19
CA SER A 511 3.49 -0.12 16.70
C SER A 511 3.73 -0.76 15.33
N ILE A 512 3.10 -1.91 15.05
CA ILE A 512 3.24 -2.68 13.79
C ILE A 512 2.74 -1.84 12.62
N TYR A 513 1.52 -1.30 12.71
CA TYR A 513 0.93 -0.42 11.71
C TYR A 513 1.72 0.86 11.48
N LYS A 514 2.31 1.44 12.54
CA LYS A 514 3.22 2.59 12.41
C LYS A 514 4.47 2.24 11.60
N GLN A 515 5.11 1.10 11.89
CA GLN A 515 6.30 0.65 11.15
C GLN A 515 5.96 0.35 9.69
N ILE A 516 4.84 -0.32 9.42
CA ILE A 516 4.35 -0.60 8.06
C ILE A 516 4.08 0.69 7.28
N SER A 517 3.43 1.67 7.90
CA SER A 517 3.17 2.98 7.30
C SER A 517 4.49 3.70 6.93
N GLN A 518 5.50 3.65 7.80
CA GLN A 518 6.83 4.20 7.52
C GLN A 518 7.55 3.45 6.37
N LEU A 519 7.54 2.13 6.39
CA LEU A 519 8.15 1.29 5.34
C LEU A 519 7.49 1.48 3.98
N ARG A 520 6.15 1.56 3.92
CA ARG A 520 5.39 1.79 2.67
C ARG A 520 5.50 3.22 2.15
N SER A 521 5.84 4.18 3.01
CA SER A 521 6.22 5.55 2.61
C SER A 521 7.67 5.68 2.14
N SER A 522 8.47 4.61 2.18
CA SER A 522 9.86 4.67 1.74
C SER A 522 9.98 4.76 0.21
N PRO A 523 11.02 5.44 -0.32
CA PRO A 523 11.29 5.46 -1.75
C PRO A 523 11.51 4.07 -2.37
N SER A 524 11.97 3.09 -1.57
CA SER A 524 12.16 1.69 -1.97
C SER A 524 10.84 0.92 -2.09
N TYR A 525 9.80 1.26 -1.31
CA TYR A 525 8.46 0.72 -1.54
C TYR A 525 7.72 1.44 -2.67
N MET A 526 7.75 2.78 -2.69
CA MET A 526 6.97 3.59 -3.64
C MET A 526 7.52 3.56 -5.07
N HIS A 527 8.85 3.48 -5.24
CA HIS A 527 9.52 3.60 -6.53
C HIS A 527 10.73 2.68 -6.69
N GLY A 528 10.90 1.70 -5.80
CA GLY A 528 11.95 0.69 -5.87
C GLY A 528 11.50 -0.59 -6.57
N SER A 529 12.47 -1.38 -7.02
CA SER A 529 12.23 -2.71 -7.54
C SER A 529 11.60 -3.63 -6.50
N PHE A 530 11.07 -4.74 -6.98
CA PHE A 530 10.70 -5.91 -6.19
C PHE A 530 11.46 -7.08 -6.79
N GLN A 531 12.06 -7.91 -5.95
CA GLN A 531 12.85 -9.09 -6.34
C GLN A 531 12.47 -10.25 -5.43
N ALA A 532 12.09 -11.39 -5.99
CA ALA A 532 11.86 -12.63 -5.27
C ALA A 532 13.13 -13.49 -5.19
N PHE A 533 13.25 -14.30 -4.13
CA PHE A 533 14.40 -15.19 -3.92
C PHE A 533 13.92 -16.64 -3.80
N ASP A 534 14.74 -17.57 -4.28
CA ASP A 534 14.50 -19.00 -4.12
C ASP A 534 14.92 -19.47 -2.72
N SER A 535 14.17 -20.41 -2.17
CA SER A 535 14.51 -21.17 -0.95
C SER A 535 13.73 -22.48 -0.95
N GLU A 536 14.29 -23.51 -0.31
CA GLU A 536 13.62 -24.79 -0.13
C GLU A 536 12.48 -24.71 0.91
N TYR A 537 12.57 -23.79 1.87
CA TYR A 537 11.69 -23.72 3.05
C TYR A 537 11.14 -22.33 3.40
N LEU A 538 11.75 -21.25 2.89
CA LEU A 538 11.39 -19.88 3.24
C LEU A 538 10.71 -19.17 2.06
N LEU A 539 9.95 -18.12 2.35
CA LEU A 539 9.47 -17.17 1.34
C LEU A 539 10.17 -15.83 1.56
N ALA A 540 10.98 -15.43 0.59
CA ALA A 540 11.86 -14.27 0.72
C ALA A 540 11.75 -13.32 -0.50
N TYR A 541 11.77 -12.02 -0.24
CA TYR A 541 11.78 -10.98 -1.27
C TYR A 541 12.46 -9.70 -0.79
N ALA A 542 12.94 -8.88 -1.72
CA ALA A 542 13.51 -7.57 -1.44
C ALA A 542 12.74 -6.43 -2.13
N ARG A 543 12.75 -5.25 -1.50
CA ARG A 543 12.31 -3.96 -2.06
C ARG A 543 13.46 -2.98 -1.97
N SER A 544 14.00 -2.50 -3.09
CA SER A 544 15.17 -1.62 -3.08
C SER A 544 15.14 -0.53 -4.14
N LYS A 545 15.79 0.59 -3.86
CA LYS A 545 15.99 1.69 -4.82
C LYS A 545 17.40 2.23 -4.63
N SER A 546 18.14 2.44 -5.72
CA SER A 546 19.49 3.01 -5.66
C SER A 546 19.52 4.33 -4.88
N GLY A 547 20.55 4.52 -4.06
CA GLY A 547 20.70 5.67 -3.16
C GLY A 547 19.75 5.71 -1.96
N ASN A 548 18.98 4.65 -1.69
CA ASN A 548 18.02 4.55 -0.58
C ASN A 548 18.19 3.20 0.15
N PRO A 549 17.81 3.08 1.45
CA PRO A 549 17.82 1.79 2.13
C PRO A 549 16.93 0.75 1.41
N GLY A 550 17.48 -0.44 1.18
CA GLY A 550 16.73 -1.60 0.74
C GLY A 550 16.14 -2.33 1.94
N TYR A 551 15.02 -3.02 1.72
CA TYR A 551 14.37 -3.87 2.71
C TYR A 551 14.30 -5.30 2.20
N PHE A 552 14.69 -6.26 3.02
CA PHE A 552 14.63 -7.69 2.72
C PHE A 552 13.66 -8.34 3.71
N VAL A 553 12.67 -9.06 3.20
CA VAL A 553 11.59 -9.67 3.96
C VAL A 553 11.71 -11.18 3.83
N VAL A 554 11.69 -11.88 4.95
CA VAL A 554 11.74 -13.35 5.01
C VAL A 554 10.64 -13.87 5.94
N TYR A 555 9.84 -14.80 5.45
CA TYR A 555 8.82 -15.52 6.20
C TYR A 555 9.09 -17.03 6.20
N ASN A 556 8.93 -17.66 7.36
CA ASN A 556 9.04 -19.11 7.53
C ASN A 556 7.65 -19.74 7.72
N PRO A 557 7.05 -20.38 6.69
CA PRO A 557 5.78 -21.10 6.83
C PRO A 557 5.89 -22.47 7.51
N THR A 558 7.11 -22.97 7.75
CA THR A 558 7.33 -24.31 8.30
C THR A 558 7.13 -24.35 9.82
N LYS A 559 6.99 -25.56 10.37
CA LYS A 559 6.79 -25.78 11.82
C LYS A 559 8.08 -25.81 12.64
N VAL A 560 9.24 -25.60 12.01
CA VAL A 560 10.57 -25.63 12.64
C VAL A 560 11.34 -24.35 12.30
N ALA A 561 12.39 -24.05 13.06
CA ALA A 561 13.29 -22.96 12.68
C ALA A 561 14.01 -23.33 11.36
N ARG A 562 14.17 -22.35 10.46
CA ARG A 562 14.76 -22.54 9.14
C ARG A 562 15.76 -21.44 8.84
N LYS A 563 16.82 -21.80 8.11
CA LYS A 563 17.96 -20.96 7.75
C LYS A 563 18.32 -21.26 6.29
N ASP A 564 18.67 -20.24 5.53
CA ASP A 564 19.08 -20.35 4.11
C ASP A 564 20.16 -19.30 3.78
N ASN A 565 20.87 -19.45 2.66
CA ASN A 565 21.98 -18.59 2.28
C ASN A 565 21.64 -17.69 1.06
N PHE A 566 21.00 -16.56 1.35
CA PHE A 566 20.65 -15.55 0.32
C PHE A 566 21.85 -14.76 -0.24
N THR A 567 23.06 -14.88 0.34
CA THR A 567 24.25 -14.19 -0.20
C THR A 567 24.64 -14.71 -1.58
N LEU A 568 24.42 -16.01 -1.83
CA LEU A 568 24.62 -16.65 -3.14
C LEU A 568 23.67 -16.11 -4.22
N GLN A 569 22.61 -15.40 -3.82
CA GLN A 569 21.62 -14.77 -4.70
C GLN A 569 21.84 -13.24 -4.81
N GLY A 570 23.01 -12.75 -4.39
CA GLY A 570 23.42 -11.34 -4.53
C GLY A 570 23.05 -10.42 -3.36
N MET A 571 22.52 -10.95 -2.26
CA MET A 571 22.24 -10.14 -1.06
C MET A 571 23.54 -9.89 -0.25
N PRO A 572 23.70 -8.70 0.39
CA PRO A 572 24.86 -8.43 1.23
C PRO A 572 25.03 -9.44 2.37
N GLU A 573 26.29 -9.71 2.74
CA GLU A 573 26.65 -10.56 3.90
C GLU A 573 26.05 -10.08 5.23
N LYS A 574 25.83 -8.77 5.37
CA LYS A 574 25.39 -8.12 6.61
C LYS A 574 24.21 -7.19 6.38
N MET A 575 23.23 -7.29 7.28
CA MET A 575 22.06 -6.40 7.32
C MET A 575 21.76 -5.98 8.77
N SER A 576 20.93 -4.96 8.94
CA SER A 576 20.40 -4.56 10.25
C SER A 576 18.94 -4.97 10.40
N LEU A 577 18.50 -5.30 11.62
CA LEU A 577 17.11 -5.62 11.93
C LEU A 577 16.25 -4.35 11.88
N HIS A 578 15.17 -4.36 11.10
CA HIS A 578 14.20 -3.27 11.07
C HIS A 578 12.92 -3.61 11.84
N SER A 579 12.24 -4.67 11.45
CA SER A 579 10.94 -5.09 12.01
C SER A 579 10.84 -6.62 12.06
N PHE A 580 9.97 -7.15 12.92
CA PHE A 580 9.73 -8.59 13.05
C PHE A 580 8.37 -8.85 13.71
N SER A 581 7.78 -10.02 13.46
CA SER A 581 6.51 -10.46 14.07
C SER A 581 6.69 -10.91 15.52
N ASP A 582 5.60 -10.93 16.29
CA ASP A 582 5.65 -11.12 17.76
C ASP A 582 6.23 -12.48 18.20
N ASN A 583 6.22 -13.48 17.30
CA ASN A 583 6.81 -14.81 17.47
C ASN A 583 8.25 -14.98 16.93
N PHE A 584 8.88 -13.94 16.39
CA PHE A 584 10.26 -14.03 15.92
C PHE A 584 11.24 -14.02 17.11
N ILE A 585 12.04 -15.09 17.24
CA ILE A 585 13.06 -15.26 18.27
C ILE A 585 14.42 -14.97 17.64
N MET A 586 15.07 -13.89 18.08
CA MET A 586 16.43 -13.56 17.65
C MET A 586 17.44 -14.57 18.22
N SER A 587 18.31 -15.12 17.38
CA SER A 587 19.40 -16.01 17.81
C SER A 587 20.48 -15.23 18.57
N SER A 588 21.08 -15.87 19.59
CA SER A 588 21.98 -15.22 20.57
C SER A 588 23.23 -14.56 19.99
N ASN A 589 23.63 -14.96 18.78
CA ASN A 589 24.87 -14.51 18.14
C ASN A 589 24.64 -13.23 17.32
N ASN A 590 23.39 -12.91 16.97
CA ASN A 590 23.04 -11.81 16.09
C ASN A 590 22.79 -10.51 16.88
N THR A 591 23.42 -9.42 16.45
CA THR A 591 23.17 -8.09 17.01
C THR A 591 22.15 -7.35 16.15
N LYS A 592 21.32 -6.48 16.74
CA LYS A 592 20.30 -5.73 15.97
C LYS A 592 20.89 -4.89 14.81
N SER A 593 22.13 -4.44 14.93
CA SER A 593 22.83 -3.67 13.90
C SER A 593 23.54 -4.52 12.86
N ASN A 594 24.06 -5.70 13.25
CA ASN A 594 24.75 -6.63 12.36
C ASN A 594 24.17 -8.03 12.54
N ILE A 595 23.33 -8.42 11.60
CA ILE A 595 22.89 -9.79 11.34
C ILE A 595 23.68 -10.30 10.14
N LEU A 596 24.29 -11.49 10.27
CA LEU A 596 24.87 -12.20 9.14
C LEU A 596 23.74 -12.87 8.34
N THR A 597 23.63 -12.53 7.06
CA THR A 597 22.55 -13.00 6.18
C THR A 597 22.57 -14.51 6.00
N ASP A 598 23.77 -15.10 5.96
CA ASP A 598 24.04 -16.53 5.95
C ASP A 598 24.03 -17.18 7.35
N GLU A 599 23.68 -16.45 8.40
CA GLU A 599 23.35 -16.96 9.74
C GLU A 599 21.92 -16.63 10.20
N LEU A 600 21.07 -16.08 9.31
CA LEU A 600 19.68 -15.77 9.63
C LEU A 600 18.85 -17.06 9.80
N GLU A 601 18.57 -17.40 11.05
CA GLU A 601 17.58 -18.42 11.42
C GLU A 601 16.24 -17.74 11.72
N VAL A 602 15.19 -18.14 11.00
CA VAL A 602 13.83 -17.57 11.11
C VAL A 602 12.93 -18.56 11.86
N SER A 603 12.25 -18.09 12.89
CA SER A 603 11.42 -18.92 13.78
C SER A 603 10.14 -19.44 13.08
N PRO A 604 9.52 -20.55 13.54
CA PRO A 604 8.31 -21.10 12.95
C PRO A 604 7.17 -20.08 12.81
N GLY A 605 6.56 -20.00 11.63
CA GLY A 605 5.44 -19.08 11.36
C GLY A 605 5.76 -17.60 11.54
N SER A 606 7.03 -17.19 11.55
CA SER A 606 7.45 -15.80 11.83
C SER A 606 7.95 -15.07 10.59
N THR A 607 7.83 -13.74 10.59
CA THR A 607 8.36 -12.85 9.55
C THR A 607 9.37 -11.88 10.13
N VAL A 608 10.48 -11.70 9.43
CA VAL A 608 11.52 -10.71 9.73
C VAL A 608 11.71 -9.77 8.53
N ILE A 609 11.92 -8.48 8.83
CA ILE A 609 12.26 -7.44 7.87
C ILE A 609 13.62 -6.88 8.27
N LEU A 610 14.59 -7.10 7.39
CA LEU A 610 15.95 -6.56 7.49
C LEU A 610 16.08 -5.32 6.58
N SER A 611 16.99 -4.43 6.93
CA SER A 611 17.37 -3.27 6.13
C SER A 611 18.84 -3.34 5.75
N TYR A 612 19.15 -2.99 4.50
CA TYR A 612 20.49 -3.02 3.92
C TYR A 612 20.74 -1.79 3.04
N VAL A 613 22.01 -1.50 2.73
CA VAL A 613 22.36 -0.55 1.67
C VAL A 613 22.45 -1.33 0.36
N PRO A 614 21.61 -1.04 -0.66
CA PRO A 614 21.73 -1.69 -1.96
C PRO A 614 23.10 -1.37 -2.56
N LEU A 615 23.78 -2.39 -3.06
CA LEU A 615 24.96 -2.20 -3.90
C LEU A 615 24.55 -1.37 -5.12
N LYS A 616 25.46 -0.50 -5.60
CA LYS A 616 25.23 0.16 -6.88
C LYS A 616 25.24 -0.91 -7.96
N SER A 617 24.23 -0.90 -8.82
CA SER A 617 24.34 -1.52 -10.15
C SER A 617 25.36 -0.71 -10.95
N ASP A 618 26.45 -1.36 -11.35
CA ASP A 618 27.42 -0.83 -12.31
C ASP A 618 26.81 -0.77 -13.74
#